data_AF-A0A817V4K2-F1
#
_entry.id   AF-A0A817V4K2-F1
#
_cell.length_a   1.000
_cell.length_b   1.000
_cell.length_c   1.000
_cell.angle_alpha   90.00
_cell.angle_beta   90.00
_cell.angle_gamma   90.00
#
_symmetry.space_group_name_H-M   'P 1'
#
loop_
_entity.id
_entity.type
_entity.pdbx_description
1 polymer ?
#
loop_
_entity_poly.entity_id
_entity_poly.type
_entity_poly.pdbx_seq_one_letter_code
_entity_poly.pdbx_strand_id
1 'polypeptide(L)'
;MIRSFCFVGWYNMGCIDWEPWLSRIFTRFLKILSPPVGSRAIATQKKDTYPISTVASLIVAMMSNGSSCLQYLRNLFTAIKSVYYPSNTGDFQHDIVQFLVELTESFIDRVHLESKADRIWQFKPLQSYRLTEQDITDFVNCAKEYVFISIFNKTYQEDAAKAFRHLTMLRPELVVPAIVEQLFSSVNSINEPHRFTSTLSCLTGITRQIVQQTLNFPQGQTYVLPLLISVLPGIDSNDFDKTSKTFQFLKAILMLITCVDCSSAINIPNDLTEVVQEKIINFLDPSSFTPRVSKLLTDLVQTILEANPIETLKYIMSQTCERIEKIRHDSEATILTDHKGDMELTWCLILFSKLLQARGDTLLVYKSMTLSVFHRCIHIIHKKSYEAIANAAKNLLKSLSYVYPIDYRLTVENIDGPFSDFLPIR
;
A
#
# COMPACT_ATOMS: atom_id res chain seq x y z
N MET A 1 15.83 12.41 34.28
CA MET A 1 16.18 11.14 34.95
C MET A 1 15.75 9.91 34.16
N ILE A 2 14.46 9.73 33.80
CA ILE A 2 14.02 8.56 33.00
C ILE A 2 14.74 8.45 31.65
N ARG A 3 14.96 9.57 30.95
CA ARG A 3 15.75 9.60 29.70
C ARG A 3 17.17 9.07 29.87
N SER A 4 17.81 9.37 30.99
CA SER A 4 19.14 8.86 31.32
C SER A 4 19.10 7.36 31.57
N PHE A 5 18.09 6.86 32.31
CA PHE A 5 17.91 5.42 32.51
C PHE A 5 17.60 4.67 31.22
N CYS A 6 16.81 5.25 30.31
CA CYS A 6 16.56 4.68 28.99
C CYS A 6 17.86 4.52 28.19
N PHE A 7 18.70 5.56 28.16
CA PHE A 7 20.01 5.49 27.49
C PHE A 7 20.90 4.43 28.13
N VAL A 8 21.02 4.45 29.46
CA VAL A 8 21.82 3.47 30.20
C VAL A 8 21.31 2.05 29.95
N GLY A 9 20.01 1.81 30.02
CA GLY A 9 19.41 0.49 29.75
C GLY A 9 19.70 0.01 28.33
N TRP A 10 19.51 0.87 27.33
CA TRP A 10 19.69 0.50 25.92
C TRP A 10 21.14 0.14 25.58
N TYR A 11 22.11 0.90 26.07
CA TYR A 11 23.52 0.66 25.79
C TYR A 11 24.20 -0.34 26.76
N ASN A 12 23.45 -0.87 27.73
CA ASN A 12 23.95 -1.84 28.70
C ASN A 12 22.95 -3.01 28.88
N MET A 13 22.26 -3.40 27.81
CA MET A 13 21.31 -4.53 27.83
C MET A 13 22.00 -5.80 28.34
N GLY A 14 21.37 -6.47 29.31
CA GLY A 14 21.91 -7.66 29.98
C GLY A 14 23.01 -7.40 31.02
N CYS A 15 23.46 -6.15 31.23
CA CYS A 15 24.49 -5.82 32.22
C CYS A 15 23.91 -5.31 33.55
N ILE A 16 22.67 -4.85 33.55
CA ILE A 16 21.99 -4.27 34.72
C ILE A 16 20.83 -5.19 35.11
N ASP A 17 20.80 -5.60 36.38
CA ASP A 17 19.65 -6.29 36.96
C ASP A 17 18.55 -5.28 37.31
N TRP A 18 17.45 -5.34 36.55
CA TRP A 18 16.29 -4.47 36.72
C TRP A 18 15.22 -5.06 37.64
N GLU A 19 15.30 -6.34 38.03
CA GLU A 19 14.22 -7.03 38.75
C GLU A 19 13.80 -6.36 40.05
N PRO A 20 14.72 -5.89 40.91
CA PRO A 20 14.34 -5.20 42.14
C PRO A 20 13.55 -3.90 41.91
N TRP A 21 13.64 -3.33 40.71
CA TRP A 21 13.13 -2.00 40.37
C TRP A 21 11.87 -2.04 39.50
N LEU A 22 11.56 -3.18 38.86
CA LEU A 22 10.47 -3.29 37.89
C LEU A 22 9.13 -2.81 38.45
N SER A 23 8.74 -3.26 39.64
CA SER A 23 7.47 -2.85 40.27
C SER A 23 7.33 -1.32 40.37
N ARG A 24 8.41 -0.64 40.81
CA ARG A 24 8.42 0.83 40.95
C ARG A 24 8.43 1.54 39.60
N ILE A 25 9.16 0.99 38.63
CA ILE A 25 9.27 1.53 37.27
C ILE A 25 7.91 1.44 36.55
N PHE A 26 7.28 0.26 36.52
CA PHE A 26 5.98 0.05 35.87
C PHE A 26 4.85 0.84 36.55
N THR A 27 4.89 1.00 37.87
CA THR A 27 3.93 1.89 38.58
C THR A 27 4.07 3.34 38.13
N ARG A 28 5.29 3.81 37.84
CA ARG A 28 5.51 5.15 37.29
C ARG A 28 5.06 5.24 35.83
N PHE A 29 5.28 4.22 35.01
CA PHE A 29 4.79 4.18 33.63
C PHE A 29 3.26 4.25 33.56
N LEU A 30 2.56 3.50 34.42
CA LEU A 30 1.10 3.58 34.52
C LEU A 30 0.62 5.01 34.83
N LYS A 31 1.32 5.74 35.72
CA LYS A 31 1.01 7.14 36.02
C LYS A 31 1.27 8.07 34.83
N ILE A 32 2.36 7.86 34.08
CA ILE A 32 2.68 8.65 32.88
C ILE A 32 1.60 8.49 31.81
N LEU A 33 1.13 7.25 31.59
CA LEU A 33 0.05 6.95 30.65
C LEU A 33 -1.31 7.51 31.10
N SER A 34 -1.46 7.84 32.39
CA SER A 34 -2.61 8.57 32.96
C SER A 34 -3.99 8.04 32.50
N PRO A 35 -4.30 6.74 32.62
CA PRO A 35 -5.63 6.25 32.28
C PRO A 35 -6.67 6.91 33.21
N PRO A 36 -7.88 7.26 32.71
CA PRO A 36 -8.92 7.84 33.56
C PRO A 36 -9.40 6.79 34.57
N VAL A 37 -9.07 6.97 35.85
CA VAL A 37 -9.53 6.08 36.94
C VAL A 37 -10.63 6.79 37.74
N GLY A 38 -11.86 6.26 37.66
CA GLY A 38 -12.99 6.66 38.51
C GLY A 38 -13.85 7.82 37.97
N SER A 39 -15.08 7.91 38.50
CA SER A 39 -16.16 8.83 38.06
C SER A 39 -15.98 10.30 38.49
N ARG A 40 -14.87 10.65 39.11
CA ARG A 40 -14.52 12.03 39.47
C ARG A 40 -13.09 12.29 39.04
N ALA A 41 -12.94 13.10 38.01
CA ALA A 41 -11.65 13.69 37.65
C ALA A 41 -11.17 14.56 38.81
N ILE A 42 -10.41 13.97 39.73
CA ILE A 42 -9.58 14.72 40.66
C ILE A 42 -8.41 15.23 39.83
N ALA A 43 -8.60 16.40 39.20
CA ALA A 43 -7.47 17.18 38.75
C ALA A 43 -6.61 17.48 39.98
N THR A 44 -5.34 17.08 39.97
CA THR A 44 -4.20 17.72 40.68
C THR A 44 -2.97 16.80 40.77
N GLN A 45 -2.35 16.41 39.66
CA GLN A 45 -0.89 16.19 39.64
C GLN A 45 -0.32 16.68 38.30
N LYS A 46 0.78 17.45 38.36
CA LYS A 46 1.55 17.85 37.17
C LYS A 46 1.86 16.59 36.37
N LYS A 47 1.45 16.53 35.10
CA LYS A 47 1.78 15.43 34.19
C LYS A 47 3.31 15.41 34.05
N ASP A 48 3.96 14.44 34.68
CA ASP A 48 5.39 14.19 34.48
C ASP A 48 5.60 13.96 32.99
N THR A 49 6.17 14.96 32.31
CA THR A 49 6.19 15.04 30.85
C THR A 49 7.41 14.29 30.33
N TYR A 50 7.30 12.96 30.33
CA TYR A 50 8.30 12.11 29.67
C TYR A 50 7.78 11.66 28.31
N PRO A 51 8.63 11.67 27.26
CA PRO A 51 8.25 11.14 25.97
C PRO A 51 7.88 9.66 26.09
N ILE A 52 6.77 9.28 25.47
CA ILE A 52 6.26 7.90 25.45
C ILE A 52 7.28 6.94 24.84
N SER A 53 8.00 7.39 23.81
CA SER A 53 9.12 6.67 23.20
C SER A 53 10.20 6.28 24.22
N THR A 54 10.54 7.17 25.15
CA THR A 54 11.54 6.88 26.19
C THR A 54 11.07 5.80 27.16
N VAL A 55 9.76 5.76 27.46
CA VAL A 55 9.16 4.73 28.30
C VAL A 55 9.18 3.38 27.57
N ALA A 56 8.73 3.37 26.32
CA ALA A 56 8.72 2.19 25.46
C ALA A 56 10.12 1.57 25.30
N SER A 57 11.11 2.38 24.91
CA SER A 57 12.49 1.89 24.71
C SER A 57 13.12 1.40 26.00
N LEU A 58 12.82 2.01 27.16
CA LEU A 58 13.29 1.51 28.45
C LEU A 58 12.64 0.16 28.82
N ILE A 59 11.33 -0.02 28.59
CA ILE A 59 10.67 -1.32 28.78
C ILE A 59 11.37 -2.39 27.94
N VAL A 60 11.58 -2.12 26.65
CA VAL A 60 12.24 -3.05 25.75
C VAL A 60 13.67 -3.32 26.20
N ALA A 61 14.45 -2.33 26.63
CA ALA A 61 15.82 -2.53 27.11
C ALA A 61 15.91 -3.39 28.39
N MET A 62 14.90 -3.35 29.25
CA MET A 62 14.83 -4.15 30.48
C MET A 62 14.45 -5.61 30.22
N MET A 63 13.87 -5.93 29.06
CA MET A 63 13.54 -7.32 28.73
C MET A 63 14.82 -8.16 28.59
N SER A 64 14.82 -9.37 29.11
CA SER A 64 15.88 -10.34 28.87
C SER A 64 15.32 -11.73 29.07
N ASN A 65 15.99 -12.72 28.49
CA ASN A 65 15.63 -14.12 28.68
C ASN A 65 15.58 -14.44 30.19
N GLY A 66 14.42 -14.92 30.65
CA GLY A 66 14.17 -15.25 32.07
C GLY A 66 13.75 -14.08 32.97
N SER A 67 13.65 -12.84 32.46
CA SER A 67 13.17 -11.69 33.24
C SER A 67 11.66 -11.68 33.44
N SER A 68 11.18 -11.15 34.57
CA SER A 68 9.74 -10.93 34.83
C SER A 68 9.19 -9.68 34.13
N CYS A 69 10.02 -8.94 33.40
CA CYS A 69 9.65 -7.70 32.70
C CYS A 69 8.42 -7.85 31.80
N LEU A 70 8.33 -8.95 31.04
CA LEU A 70 7.18 -9.21 30.19
C LEU A 70 5.88 -9.43 30.99
N GLN A 71 5.97 -10.04 32.17
CA GLN A 71 4.82 -10.21 33.06
C GLN A 71 4.32 -8.86 33.61
N TYR A 72 5.24 -7.96 33.97
CA TYR A 72 4.87 -6.59 34.35
C TYR A 72 4.24 -5.81 33.20
N LEU A 73 4.71 -6.02 31.96
CA LEU A 73 4.09 -5.45 30.77
C LEU A 73 2.67 -5.99 30.54
N ARG A 74 2.44 -7.30 30.70
CA ARG A 74 1.09 -7.91 30.64
C ARG A 74 0.14 -7.27 31.66
N ASN A 75 0.62 -7.09 32.89
CA ASN A 75 -0.16 -6.44 33.95
C ASN A 75 -0.47 -4.97 33.62
N LEU A 76 0.51 -4.24 33.05
CA LEU A 76 0.31 -2.87 32.59
C LEU A 76 -0.77 -2.78 31.51
N PHE A 77 -0.68 -3.62 30.47
CA PHE A 77 -1.68 -3.64 29.40
C PHE A 77 -3.07 -4.03 29.90
N THR A 78 -3.15 -4.96 30.86
CA THR A 78 -4.43 -5.33 31.49
C THR A 78 -5.04 -4.13 32.23
N ALA A 79 -4.23 -3.36 32.96
CA ALA A 79 -4.68 -2.18 33.69
C ALA A 79 -5.22 -1.06 32.78
N ILE A 80 -4.69 -0.93 31.56
CA ILE A 80 -5.10 0.09 30.59
C ILE A 80 -6.04 -0.43 29.49
N LYS A 81 -6.46 -1.70 29.56
CA LYS A 81 -7.26 -2.39 28.52
C LYS A 81 -8.52 -1.63 28.11
N SER A 82 -9.24 -1.07 29.08
CA SER A 82 -10.49 -0.35 28.84
C SER A 82 -10.30 0.83 27.88
N VAL A 83 -9.15 1.49 27.92
CA VAL A 83 -8.86 2.67 27.10
C VAL A 83 -8.67 2.35 25.62
N TYR A 84 -8.28 1.12 25.29
CA TYR A 84 -8.07 0.71 23.91
C TYR A 84 -9.37 0.56 23.12
N TYR A 85 -10.53 0.34 23.77
CA TYR A 85 -11.78 0.09 23.07
C TYR A 85 -12.25 1.31 22.24
N PRO A 86 -12.71 1.11 20.99
CA PRO A 86 -13.15 2.20 20.10
C PRO A 86 -14.26 3.11 20.66
N SER A 87 -15.05 2.61 21.60
CA SER A 87 -16.11 3.37 22.28
C SER A 87 -15.58 4.43 23.23
N ASN A 88 -14.36 4.26 23.73
CA ASN A 88 -13.73 5.17 24.67
C ASN A 88 -12.87 6.17 23.90
N THR A 89 -13.45 7.34 23.62
CA THR A 89 -12.78 8.42 22.91
C THR A 89 -12.32 9.49 23.89
N GLY A 90 -11.10 9.99 23.70
CA GLY A 90 -10.53 11.05 24.53
C GLY A 90 -9.04 11.25 24.27
N ASP A 91 -8.48 12.33 24.80
CA ASP A 91 -7.08 12.72 24.58
C ASP A 91 -6.09 11.66 25.09
N PHE A 92 -6.47 10.87 26.10
CA PHE A 92 -5.66 9.78 26.64
C PHE A 92 -5.48 8.61 25.65
N GLN A 93 -6.36 8.45 24.66
CA GLN A 93 -6.29 7.37 23.69
C GLN A 93 -5.10 7.56 22.74
N HIS A 94 -4.73 8.81 22.44
CA HIS A 94 -3.52 9.14 21.68
C HIS A 94 -2.28 8.55 22.35
N ASP A 95 -2.06 8.87 23.63
CA ASP A 95 -0.85 8.48 24.36
C ASP A 95 -0.73 6.95 24.47
N ILE A 96 -1.86 6.26 24.60
CA ILE A 96 -1.92 4.80 24.75
C ILE A 96 -1.72 4.06 23.41
N VAL A 97 -2.23 4.60 22.30
CA VAL A 97 -1.95 4.07 20.96
C VAL A 97 -0.50 4.37 20.57
N GLN A 98 -0.01 5.58 20.81
CA GLN A 98 1.39 5.93 20.58
C GLN A 98 2.32 5.02 21.38
N PHE A 99 1.97 4.68 22.63
CA PHE A 99 2.73 3.73 23.42
C PHE A 99 2.84 2.36 22.75
N LEU A 100 1.76 1.83 22.15
CA LEU A 100 1.84 0.58 21.38
C LEU A 100 2.80 0.69 20.20
N VAL A 101 2.72 1.79 19.44
CA VAL A 101 3.57 2.00 18.25
C VAL A 101 5.04 2.03 18.67
N GLU A 102 5.39 2.88 19.63
CA GLU A 102 6.76 3.07 20.11
C GLU A 102 7.34 1.81 20.76
N LEU A 103 6.50 1.06 21.49
CA LEU A 103 6.90 -0.19 22.14
C LEU A 103 7.22 -1.28 21.10
N THR A 104 6.33 -1.44 20.12
CA THR A 104 6.52 -2.44 19.06
C THR A 104 7.68 -2.07 18.14
N GLU A 105 7.87 -0.79 17.83
CA GLU A 105 9.01 -0.28 17.06
C GLU A 105 10.34 -0.52 17.79
N SER A 106 10.43 -0.10 19.07
CA SER A 106 11.62 -0.34 19.89
C SER A 106 11.96 -1.83 19.99
N PHE A 107 10.95 -2.71 20.07
CA PHE A 107 11.17 -4.15 20.13
C PHE A 107 11.73 -4.70 18.80
N ILE A 108 11.22 -4.25 17.66
CA ILE A 108 11.78 -4.58 16.35
C ILE A 108 13.23 -4.12 16.24
N ASP A 109 13.52 -2.89 16.65
CA ASP A 109 14.88 -2.35 16.59
C ASP A 109 15.86 -3.21 17.39
N ARG A 110 15.43 -3.69 18.56
CA ARG A 110 16.22 -4.62 19.36
C ARG A 110 16.41 -5.97 18.68
N VAL A 111 15.34 -6.60 18.17
CA VAL A 111 15.43 -7.88 17.45
C VAL A 111 16.33 -7.74 16.21
N HIS A 112 16.22 -6.64 15.48
CA HIS A 112 17.06 -6.34 14.33
C HIS A 112 18.53 -6.11 14.71
N LEU A 113 18.79 -5.46 15.85
CA LEU A 113 20.14 -5.26 16.37
C LEU A 113 20.78 -6.59 16.80
N GLU A 114 20.04 -7.45 17.49
CA GLU A 114 20.52 -8.75 17.99
C GLU A 114 20.68 -9.80 16.89
N SER A 115 19.89 -9.73 15.81
CA SER A 115 19.97 -10.66 14.66
C SER A 115 21.12 -10.38 13.69
N LYS A 116 21.68 -9.16 13.70
CA LYS A 116 22.85 -8.82 12.86
C LYS A 116 24.07 -9.64 13.26
N ALA A 117 25.01 -9.81 12.34
CA ALA A 117 26.35 -10.32 12.65
C ALA A 117 27.05 -9.43 13.69
N ASP A 118 27.85 -10.03 14.58
CA ASP A 118 28.55 -9.31 15.64
C ASP A 118 29.66 -8.42 15.05
N ARG A 119 29.68 -7.16 15.48
CA ARG A 119 30.63 -6.14 15.02
C ARG A 119 31.29 -5.51 16.24
N ILE A 120 32.60 -5.25 16.13
CA ILE A 120 33.45 -4.81 17.25
C ILE A 120 32.99 -3.48 17.86
N TRP A 121 32.45 -2.57 17.05
CA TRP A 121 32.04 -1.23 17.49
C TRP A 121 30.57 -1.13 17.92
N GLN A 122 29.79 -2.22 17.80
CA GLN A 122 28.37 -2.21 18.12
C GLN A 122 28.12 -3.02 19.39
N PHE A 123 27.68 -2.34 20.45
CA PHE A 123 27.25 -3.03 21.66
C PHE A 123 26.07 -3.95 21.36
N LYS A 124 26.15 -5.18 21.87
CA LYS A 124 25.06 -6.16 21.88
C LYS A 124 25.08 -6.92 23.20
N PRO A 125 23.90 -7.32 23.71
CA PRO A 125 23.85 -8.17 24.89
C PRO A 125 24.57 -9.50 24.63
N LEU A 126 25.16 -10.04 25.70
CA LEU A 126 25.69 -11.41 25.71
C LEU A 126 24.59 -12.38 25.26
N GLN A 127 24.99 -13.47 24.62
CA GLN A 127 24.05 -14.44 24.02
C GLN A 127 23.01 -14.97 25.02
N SER A 128 23.36 -15.10 26.31
CA SER A 128 22.44 -15.51 27.38
C SER A 128 21.32 -14.49 27.68
N TYR A 129 21.53 -13.22 27.37
CA TYR A 129 20.57 -12.12 27.61
C TYR A 129 19.87 -11.64 26.33
N ARG A 130 20.22 -12.22 25.17
CA ARG A 130 19.52 -11.96 23.90
C ARG A 130 18.09 -12.51 23.96
N LEU A 131 17.20 -11.88 23.21
CA LEU A 131 15.82 -12.33 23.05
C LEU A 131 15.82 -13.66 22.29
N THR A 132 15.09 -14.64 22.83
CA THR A 132 14.86 -15.92 22.16
C THR A 132 13.65 -15.83 21.22
N GLU A 133 13.53 -16.80 20.31
CA GLU A 133 12.31 -16.92 19.49
C GLU A 133 11.04 -17.05 20.35
N GLN A 134 11.14 -17.67 21.54
CA GLN A 134 10.01 -17.77 22.45
C GLN A 134 9.66 -16.41 23.07
N ASP A 135 10.66 -15.61 23.47
CA ASP A 135 10.43 -14.26 24.00
C ASP A 135 9.73 -13.35 22.98
N ILE A 136 10.11 -13.45 21.70
CA ILE A 136 9.47 -12.72 20.60
C ILE A 136 8.01 -13.15 20.46
N THR A 137 7.74 -14.47 20.48
CA THR A 137 6.38 -15.01 20.43
C THR A 137 5.53 -14.53 21.60
N ASP A 138 6.07 -14.54 22.81
CA ASP A 138 5.36 -14.14 24.03
C ASP A 138 5.10 -12.64 24.08
N PHE A 139 6.01 -11.83 23.53
CA PHE A 139 5.80 -10.40 23.34
C PHE A 139 4.66 -10.11 22.34
N VAL A 140 4.65 -10.80 21.19
CA VAL A 140 3.58 -10.63 20.20
C VAL A 140 2.23 -11.02 20.80
N ASN A 141 2.14 -12.16 21.49
CA ASN A 141 0.91 -12.58 22.16
C ASN A 141 0.46 -11.59 23.24
N CYS A 142 1.40 -10.95 23.94
CA CYS A 142 1.11 -9.93 24.93
C CYS A 142 0.49 -8.66 24.30
N ALA A 143 0.96 -8.22 23.13
CA ALA A 143 0.52 -6.97 22.51
C ALA A 143 -0.66 -7.16 21.52
N LYS A 144 -0.81 -8.36 20.94
CA LYS A 144 -1.74 -8.66 19.84
C LYS A 144 -3.16 -8.17 20.11
N GLU A 145 -3.76 -8.55 21.24
CA GLU A 145 -5.15 -8.19 21.56
C GLU A 145 -5.36 -6.66 21.51
N TYR A 146 -4.47 -5.89 22.13
CA TYR A 146 -4.58 -4.44 22.23
C TYR A 146 -4.43 -3.75 20.88
N VAL A 147 -3.55 -4.26 20.03
CA VAL A 147 -3.41 -3.78 18.64
C VAL A 147 -4.69 -4.06 17.84
N PHE A 148 -5.25 -5.28 17.93
CA PHE A 148 -6.48 -5.63 17.22
C PHE A 148 -7.71 -4.83 17.67
N ILE A 149 -7.78 -4.44 18.95
CA ILE A 149 -8.81 -3.51 19.41
C ILE A 149 -8.56 -2.11 18.82
N SER A 150 -7.31 -1.67 18.79
CA SER A 150 -6.93 -0.30 18.41
C SER A 150 -7.08 0.01 16.93
N ILE A 151 -6.96 -0.97 16.04
CA ILE A 151 -7.14 -0.75 14.58
C ILE A 151 -8.58 -0.35 14.21
N PHE A 152 -9.54 -0.47 15.13
CA PHE A 152 -10.92 0.00 14.94
C PHE A 152 -11.22 1.32 15.67
N ASN A 153 -10.19 1.99 16.20
CA ASN A 153 -10.35 3.29 16.83
C ASN A 153 -10.75 4.35 15.80
N LYS A 154 -11.71 5.22 16.16
CA LYS A 154 -12.25 6.23 15.24
C LYS A 154 -11.21 7.26 14.77
N THR A 155 -10.22 7.57 15.62
CA THR A 155 -9.25 8.65 15.36
C THR A 155 -7.84 8.12 15.07
N TYR A 156 -7.40 7.09 15.80
CA TYR A 156 -5.99 6.64 15.80
C TYR A 156 -5.76 5.32 15.07
N GLN A 157 -6.64 4.98 14.12
CA GLN A 157 -6.57 3.75 13.34
C GLN A 157 -5.26 3.65 12.53
N GLU A 158 -4.80 4.74 11.93
CA GLU A 158 -3.57 4.73 11.11
C GLU A 158 -2.32 4.47 11.96
N ASP A 159 -2.26 5.03 13.17
CA ASP A 159 -1.17 4.77 14.11
C ASP A 159 -1.22 3.33 14.63
N ALA A 160 -2.40 2.83 14.98
CA ALA A 160 -2.59 1.43 15.35
C ALA A 160 -2.17 0.47 14.23
N ALA A 161 -2.40 0.82 12.96
CA ALA A 161 -1.95 0.04 11.81
C ALA A 161 -0.41 -0.04 11.70
N LYS A 162 0.33 0.96 12.19
CA LYS A 162 1.81 0.88 12.30
C LYS A 162 2.22 -0.18 13.31
N ALA A 163 1.63 -0.17 14.50
CA ALA A 163 1.89 -1.20 15.52
C ALA A 163 1.49 -2.60 15.03
N PHE A 164 0.38 -2.72 14.29
CA PHE A 164 -0.02 -3.96 13.62
C PHE A 164 1.04 -4.44 12.64
N ARG A 165 1.52 -3.57 11.75
CA ARG A 165 2.62 -3.89 10.83
C ARG A 165 3.86 -4.37 11.59
N HIS A 166 4.21 -3.73 12.69
CA HIS A 166 5.34 -4.17 13.52
C HIS A 166 5.17 -5.60 14.03
N LEU A 167 4.01 -5.95 14.59
CA LEU A 167 3.75 -7.33 15.04
C LEU A 167 3.84 -8.34 13.89
N THR A 168 3.36 -8.00 12.69
CA THR A 168 3.49 -8.88 11.52
C THR A 168 4.93 -9.07 11.02
N MET A 169 5.84 -8.13 11.30
CA MET A 169 7.26 -8.29 10.98
C MET A 169 7.95 -9.27 11.95
N LEU A 170 7.42 -9.44 13.16
CA LEU A 170 7.96 -10.34 14.18
C LEU A 170 7.42 -11.77 14.04
N ARG A 171 6.09 -11.92 13.95
CA ARG A 171 5.35 -13.19 13.91
C ARG A 171 4.12 -13.09 12.99
N PRO A 172 4.30 -13.12 11.66
CA PRO A 172 3.19 -13.04 10.72
C PRO A 172 2.16 -14.17 10.91
N GLU A 173 2.60 -15.38 11.25
CA GLU A 173 1.77 -16.57 11.45
C GLU A 173 0.73 -16.42 12.58
N LEU A 174 1.00 -15.56 13.56
CA LEU A 174 0.07 -15.30 14.67
C LEU A 174 -0.93 -14.17 14.34
N VAL A 175 -0.59 -13.26 13.44
CA VAL A 175 -1.30 -11.99 13.28
C VAL A 175 -2.05 -11.93 11.95
N VAL A 176 -1.44 -12.39 10.86
CA VAL A 176 -2.00 -12.30 9.50
C VAL A 176 -3.29 -13.13 9.35
N PRO A 177 -3.38 -14.41 9.81
CA PRO A 177 -4.61 -15.19 9.63
C PRO A 177 -5.83 -14.52 10.26
N ALA A 178 -5.67 -13.95 11.46
CA ALA A 178 -6.76 -13.30 12.19
C ALA A 178 -7.32 -12.06 11.46
N ILE A 179 -6.46 -11.23 10.84
CA ILE A 179 -6.93 -10.07 10.08
C ILE A 179 -7.57 -10.46 8.75
N VAL A 180 -7.11 -11.56 8.14
CA VAL A 180 -7.66 -12.11 6.88
C VAL A 180 -9.06 -12.68 7.12
N GLU A 181 -9.25 -13.47 8.18
CA GLU A 181 -10.58 -13.95 8.59
C GLU A 181 -11.53 -12.77 8.88
N GLN A 182 -11.01 -11.73 9.53
CA GLN A 182 -11.78 -10.53 9.80
C GLN A 182 -12.17 -9.80 8.50
N LEU A 183 -11.32 -9.75 7.49
CA LEU A 183 -11.68 -9.17 6.20
C LEU A 183 -12.81 -9.97 5.56
N PHE A 184 -12.70 -11.28 5.47
CA PHE A 184 -13.74 -12.11 4.86
C PHE A 184 -15.09 -12.01 5.58
N SER A 185 -15.08 -11.88 6.91
CA SER A 185 -16.32 -11.60 7.66
C SER A 185 -16.88 -10.19 7.36
N SER A 186 -16.00 -9.18 7.19
CA SER A 186 -16.40 -7.80 6.90
C SER A 186 -16.93 -7.60 5.48
N VAL A 187 -16.41 -8.33 4.48
CA VAL A 187 -16.88 -8.28 3.08
C VAL A 187 -18.34 -8.68 2.98
N ASN A 188 -18.75 -9.67 3.77
CA ASN A 188 -20.13 -10.16 3.81
C ASN A 188 -21.03 -9.31 4.73
N SER A 189 -20.47 -8.39 5.52
CA SER A 189 -21.22 -7.55 6.45
C SER A 189 -21.71 -6.29 5.76
N ILE A 190 -23.04 -6.15 5.68
CA ILE A 190 -23.70 -4.96 5.11
C ILE A 190 -23.67 -3.78 6.10
N ASN A 191 -23.52 -4.04 7.40
CA ASN A 191 -23.87 -3.09 8.46
C ASN A 191 -22.68 -2.28 9.03
N GLU A 192 -21.44 -2.64 8.72
CA GLU A 192 -20.24 -2.01 9.34
C GLU A 192 -19.12 -1.71 8.31
N PRO A 193 -19.35 -0.78 7.36
CA PRO A 193 -18.40 -0.49 6.27
C PRO A 193 -17.03 -0.01 6.77
N HIS A 194 -16.97 0.68 7.91
CA HIS A 194 -15.73 1.13 8.52
C HIS A 194 -14.80 -0.04 8.92
N ARG A 195 -15.34 -1.22 9.24
CA ARG A 195 -14.51 -2.39 9.56
C ARG A 195 -13.83 -2.95 8.33
N PHE A 196 -14.53 -2.95 7.20
CA PHE A 196 -13.94 -3.33 5.91
C PHE A 196 -12.78 -2.40 5.55
N THR A 197 -13.00 -1.08 5.55
CA THR A 197 -11.95 -0.11 5.18
C THR A 197 -10.76 -0.11 6.13
N SER A 198 -11.00 -0.35 7.43
CA SER A 198 -9.93 -0.45 8.44
C SER A 198 -9.08 -1.70 8.29
N THR A 199 -9.74 -2.84 8.11
CA THR A 199 -9.07 -4.13 7.90
C THR A 199 -8.25 -4.10 6.61
N LEU A 200 -8.83 -3.53 5.54
CA LEU A 200 -8.16 -3.40 4.25
C LEU A 200 -6.95 -2.47 4.29
N SER A 201 -7.03 -1.38 5.08
CA SER A 201 -5.88 -0.49 5.30
C SER A 201 -4.73 -1.20 6.03
N CYS A 202 -5.05 -2.04 7.03
CA CYS A 202 -4.05 -2.85 7.72
C CYS A 202 -3.40 -3.87 6.77
N LEU A 203 -4.22 -4.60 5.99
CA LEU A 203 -3.75 -5.56 4.99
C LEU A 203 -2.86 -4.91 3.93
N THR A 204 -3.19 -3.68 3.50
CA THR A 204 -2.37 -2.89 2.56
C THR A 204 -0.95 -2.68 3.11
N GLY A 205 -0.84 -2.34 4.40
CA GLY A 205 0.44 -2.12 5.07
C GLY A 205 1.28 -3.39 5.30
N ILE A 206 0.69 -4.58 5.12
CA ILE A 206 1.34 -5.87 5.35
C ILE A 206 1.40 -6.77 4.10
N THR A 207 1.13 -6.22 2.93
CA THR A 207 1.14 -6.96 1.65
C THR A 207 2.45 -7.71 1.42
N ARG A 208 3.60 -7.12 1.80
CA ARG A 208 4.91 -7.78 1.72
C ARG A 208 5.00 -9.04 2.58
N GLN A 209 4.44 -9.02 3.79
CA GLN A 209 4.41 -10.15 4.72
C GLN A 209 3.48 -11.27 4.25
N ILE A 210 2.44 -10.93 3.48
CA ILE A 210 1.54 -11.92 2.87
C ILE A 210 2.22 -12.61 1.68
N VAL A 211 2.88 -11.84 0.82
CA VAL A 211 3.49 -12.34 -0.44
C VAL A 211 4.83 -13.04 -0.20
N GLN A 212 5.62 -12.59 0.78
CA GLN A 212 6.94 -13.17 1.05
C GLN A 212 6.79 -14.54 1.71
N GLN A 213 7.35 -15.58 1.07
CA GLN A 213 7.48 -16.88 1.69
C GLN A 213 8.53 -16.81 2.81
N THR A 214 8.16 -17.24 4.01
CA THR A 214 9.08 -17.39 5.14
C THR A 214 8.93 -18.79 5.72
N LEU A 215 9.99 -19.31 6.37
CA LEU A 215 9.98 -20.63 6.99
C LEU A 215 8.84 -20.79 8.01
N ASN A 216 8.54 -19.72 8.75
CA ASN A 216 7.54 -19.72 9.82
C ASN A 216 6.12 -19.47 9.30
N PHE A 217 5.97 -18.89 8.10
CA PHE A 217 4.67 -18.58 7.50
C PHE A 217 4.64 -18.86 5.98
N PRO A 218 4.69 -20.14 5.57
CA PRO A 218 4.65 -20.51 4.15
C PRO A 218 3.24 -20.35 3.56
N GLN A 219 2.19 -20.38 4.37
CA GLN A 219 0.80 -20.31 3.92
C GLN A 219 0.39 -18.91 3.44
N GLY A 220 1.19 -17.87 3.71
CA GLY A 220 0.86 -16.47 3.38
C GLY A 220 0.44 -16.27 1.91
N GLN A 221 1.19 -16.86 0.99
CA GLN A 221 0.94 -16.74 -0.45
C GLN A 221 -0.42 -17.32 -0.89
N THR A 222 -0.93 -18.32 -0.16
CA THR A 222 -2.23 -18.93 -0.47
C THR A 222 -3.40 -17.96 -0.28
N TYR A 223 -3.22 -16.91 0.53
CA TYR A 223 -4.23 -15.88 0.73
C TYR A 223 -4.31 -14.87 -0.43
N VAL A 224 -3.27 -14.72 -1.26
CA VAL A 224 -3.17 -13.65 -2.27
C VAL A 224 -4.36 -13.66 -3.24
N LEU A 225 -4.64 -14.78 -3.90
CA LEU A 225 -5.73 -14.89 -4.86
C LEU A 225 -7.12 -14.74 -4.21
N PRO A 226 -7.44 -15.45 -3.10
CA PRO A 226 -8.70 -15.22 -2.38
C PRO A 226 -8.91 -13.77 -1.96
N LEU A 227 -7.85 -13.10 -1.46
CA LEU A 227 -7.91 -11.69 -1.07
C LEU A 227 -8.22 -10.81 -2.28
N LEU A 228 -7.48 -10.94 -3.38
CA LEU A 228 -7.69 -10.19 -4.62
C LEU A 228 -9.13 -10.28 -5.14
N ILE A 229 -9.72 -11.48 -5.13
CA ILE A 229 -11.09 -11.70 -5.59
C ILE A 229 -12.09 -11.11 -4.59
N SER A 230 -11.89 -11.34 -3.29
CA SER A 230 -12.84 -10.93 -2.24
C SER A 230 -12.98 -9.41 -2.09
N VAL A 231 -11.97 -8.63 -2.46
CA VAL A 231 -11.99 -7.16 -2.34
C VAL A 231 -12.60 -6.47 -3.55
N LEU A 232 -12.83 -7.16 -4.68
CA LEU A 232 -13.40 -6.55 -5.90
C LEU A 232 -14.76 -5.87 -5.67
N PRO A 233 -15.70 -6.43 -4.86
CA PRO A 233 -16.94 -5.74 -4.49
C PRO A 233 -16.72 -4.46 -3.65
N GLY A 234 -15.48 -4.18 -3.24
CA GLY A 234 -15.06 -2.92 -2.64
C GLY A 234 -14.94 -1.76 -3.64
N ILE A 235 -14.88 -2.04 -4.95
CA ILE A 235 -14.97 -1.03 -6.01
C ILE A 235 -16.45 -0.65 -6.18
N ASP A 236 -16.86 0.39 -5.47
CA ASP A 236 -18.25 0.85 -5.37
C ASP A 236 -18.36 2.32 -5.82
N SER A 237 -19.18 2.57 -6.83
CA SER A 237 -19.41 3.94 -7.34
C SER A 237 -20.02 4.89 -6.32
N ASN A 238 -20.63 4.36 -5.24
CA ASN A 238 -21.30 5.16 -4.21
C ASN A 238 -20.41 5.46 -3.01
N ASP A 239 -19.35 4.69 -2.79
CA ASP A 239 -18.44 4.84 -1.65
C ASP A 239 -17.01 5.08 -2.14
N PHE A 240 -16.62 6.36 -2.14
CA PHE A 240 -15.30 6.79 -2.55
C PHE A 240 -14.20 6.23 -1.64
N ASP A 241 -14.42 6.20 -0.33
CA ASP A 241 -13.41 5.77 0.63
C ASP A 241 -13.15 4.26 0.50
N LYS A 242 -14.23 3.47 0.39
CA LYS A 242 -14.15 2.02 0.12
C LYS A 242 -13.41 1.73 -1.18
N THR A 243 -13.76 2.43 -2.25
CA THR A 243 -13.12 2.29 -3.56
C THR A 243 -11.65 2.67 -3.53
N SER A 244 -11.32 3.81 -2.90
CA SER A 244 -9.95 4.30 -2.76
C SER A 244 -9.06 3.32 -2.00
N LYS A 245 -9.54 2.79 -0.85
CA LYS A 245 -8.80 1.79 -0.07
C LYS A 245 -8.66 0.46 -0.83
N THR A 246 -9.66 0.06 -1.60
CA THR A 246 -9.59 -1.13 -2.46
C THR A 246 -8.54 -0.98 -3.53
N PHE A 247 -8.48 0.15 -4.24
CA PHE A 247 -7.42 0.40 -5.21
C PHE A 247 -6.03 0.48 -4.58
N GLN A 248 -5.89 1.07 -3.39
CA GLN A 248 -4.62 1.11 -2.65
C GLN A 248 -4.13 -0.31 -2.33
N PHE A 249 -5.01 -1.18 -1.85
CA PHE A 249 -4.68 -2.57 -1.57
C PHE A 249 -4.30 -3.35 -2.83
N LEU A 250 -5.15 -3.29 -3.88
CA LEU A 250 -4.90 -3.96 -5.16
C LEU A 250 -3.57 -3.52 -5.76
N LYS A 251 -3.30 -2.21 -5.77
CA LYS A 251 -2.00 -1.68 -6.22
C LYS A 251 -0.85 -2.23 -5.38
N ALA A 252 -0.96 -2.19 -4.05
CA ALA A 252 0.12 -2.62 -3.16
C ALA A 252 0.48 -4.10 -3.36
N ILE A 253 -0.51 -4.98 -3.51
CA ILE A 253 -0.26 -6.42 -3.70
C ILE A 253 0.19 -6.74 -5.13
N LEU A 254 -0.41 -6.12 -6.16
CA LEU A 254 -0.04 -6.34 -7.57
C LEU A 254 1.38 -5.84 -7.90
N MET A 255 1.89 -4.83 -7.19
CA MET A 255 3.28 -4.40 -7.31
C MET A 255 4.29 -5.37 -6.67
N LEU A 256 3.83 -6.43 -5.99
CA LEU A 256 4.68 -7.41 -5.33
C LEU A 256 4.59 -8.82 -5.94
N ILE A 257 3.65 -9.05 -6.87
CA ILE A 257 3.43 -10.36 -7.49
C ILE A 257 3.54 -10.26 -9.01
N THR A 258 4.08 -11.31 -9.62
CA THR A 258 4.10 -11.47 -11.08
C THR A 258 2.83 -12.20 -11.51
N CYS A 259 1.93 -11.51 -12.21
CA CYS A 259 0.65 -12.08 -12.67
C CYS A 259 0.84 -12.84 -13.98
N VAL A 260 1.23 -14.11 -13.89
CA VAL A 260 1.42 -15.00 -15.04
C VAL A 260 0.66 -16.29 -14.80
N ASP A 261 -0.10 -16.74 -15.80
CA ASP A 261 -0.77 -18.03 -15.72
C ASP A 261 0.25 -19.16 -15.85
N CYS A 262 0.62 -19.73 -14.71
CA CYS A 262 1.52 -20.88 -14.61
C CYS A 262 0.74 -22.19 -14.41
N SER A 263 -0.60 -22.17 -14.47
CA SER A 263 -1.42 -23.37 -14.26
C SER A 263 -1.21 -24.42 -15.35
N SER A 264 -0.84 -23.97 -16.55
CA SER A 264 -0.58 -24.78 -17.72
C SER A 264 0.90 -25.09 -17.91
N ALA A 265 1.69 -25.33 -16.86
CA ALA A 265 3.11 -25.71 -16.99
C ALA A 265 3.42 -26.97 -17.86
N ILE A 266 2.42 -27.54 -18.54
CA ILE A 266 2.50 -28.60 -19.56
C ILE A 266 2.04 -28.12 -20.96
N ASN A 267 1.29 -27.02 -21.12
CA ASN A 267 0.84 -26.48 -22.42
C ASN A 267 0.78 -24.93 -22.44
N ILE A 268 1.07 -24.37 -23.60
CA ILE A 268 1.26 -22.93 -23.96
C ILE A 268 0.48 -21.92 -23.07
N PRO A 269 1.14 -20.83 -22.60
CA PRO A 269 0.49 -19.79 -21.80
C PRO A 269 -0.48 -18.93 -22.64
N ASN A 270 -1.65 -18.61 -22.07
CA ASN A 270 -2.46 -17.48 -22.53
C ASN A 270 -1.93 -16.22 -21.82
N ASP A 271 -1.49 -15.22 -22.58
CA ASP A 271 -1.02 -13.96 -22.00
C ASP A 271 -2.22 -13.14 -21.48
N LEU A 272 -2.24 -12.90 -20.16
CA LEU A 272 -3.24 -12.06 -19.49
C LEU A 272 -3.27 -10.65 -20.08
N THR A 273 -2.14 -10.16 -20.59
CA THR A 273 -2.00 -8.84 -21.20
C THR A 273 -2.87 -8.71 -22.45
N GLU A 274 -2.90 -9.74 -23.30
CA GLU A 274 -3.73 -9.77 -24.50
C GLU A 274 -5.23 -9.73 -24.17
N VAL A 275 -5.66 -10.50 -23.16
CA VAL A 275 -7.06 -10.52 -22.71
C VAL A 275 -7.50 -9.16 -22.14
N VAL A 276 -6.63 -8.52 -21.36
CA VAL A 276 -6.89 -7.17 -20.83
C VAL A 276 -6.97 -6.15 -21.96
N GLN A 277 -6.06 -6.24 -22.93
CA GLN A 277 -6.04 -5.38 -24.10
C GLN A 277 -7.32 -5.54 -24.93
N GLU A 278 -7.75 -6.77 -25.21
CA GLU A 278 -8.99 -7.04 -25.94
C GLU A 278 -10.21 -6.45 -25.23
N LYS A 279 -10.31 -6.63 -23.90
CA LYS A 279 -11.42 -6.06 -23.12
C LYS A 279 -11.43 -4.53 -23.17
N ILE A 280 -10.28 -3.88 -23.09
CA ILE A 280 -10.21 -2.41 -23.14
C ILE A 280 -10.49 -1.91 -24.55
N ILE A 281 -10.00 -2.58 -25.60
CA ILE A 281 -10.33 -2.26 -26.98
C ILE A 281 -11.84 -2.39 -27.24
N ASN A 282 -12.46 -3.49 -26.78
CA ASN A 282 -13.90 -3.69 -26.87
C ASN A 282 -14.69 -2.60 -26.12
N PHE A 283 -14.16 -2.10 -25.00
CA PHE A 283 -14.78 -1.01 -24.25
C PHE A 283 -14.57 0.37 -24.91
N LEU A 284 -13.62 0.52 -25.83
CA LEU A 284 -13.42 1.74 -26.64
C LEU A 284 -14.33 1.80 -27.88
N ASP A 285 -15.26 0.84 -28.04
CA ASP A 285 -16.19 0.81 -29.18
C ASP A 285 -16.90 2.18 -29.35
N PRO A 286 -16.99 2.71 -30.59
CA PRO A 286 -17.35 4.11 -30.85
C PRO A 286 -18.73 4.52 -30.35
N SER A 287 -19.59 3.56 -30.04
CA SER A 287 -20.99 3.73 -29.62
C SER A 287 -21.15 4.23 -28.16
N SER A 288 -20.08 4.28 -27.36
CA SER A 288 -20.14 4.49 -25.90
C SER A 288 -19.53 5.81 -25.38
N PHE A 289 -19.25 6.79 -26.25
CA PHE A 289 -18.63 8.05 -25.81
C PHE A 289 -19.47 8.78 -24.76
N THR A 290 -18.94 8.85 -23.54
CA THR A 290 -19.50 9.66 -22.45
C THR A 290 -18.41 10.61 -21.94
N PRO A 291 -18.60 11.94 -22.00
CA PRO A 291 -17.61 12.91 -21.53
C PRO A 291 -17.13 12.69 -20.09
N ARG A 292 -17.98 12.09 -19.24
CA ARG A 292 -17.66 11.77 -17.84
C ARG A 292 -16.62 10.67 -17.66
N VAL A 293 -16.57 9.69 -18.57
CA VAL A 293 -15.68 8.52 -18.48
C VAL A 293 -14.46 8.67 -19.39
N SER A 294 -14.51 9.61 -20.34
CA SER A 294 -13.45 9.92 -21.32
C SER A 294 -12.05 10.03 -20.72
N LYS A 295 -11.90 10.68 -19.55
CA LYS A 295 -10.62 10.83 -18.86
C LYS A 295 -10.10 9.49 -18.33
N LEU A 296 -10.95 8.72 -17.65
CA LEU A 296 -10.59 7.40 -17.12
C LEU A 296 -10.15 6.46 -18.25
N LEU A 297 -10.88 6.48 -19.37
CA LEU A 297 -10.55 5.68 -20.56
C LEU A 297 -9.21 6.05 -21.15
N THR A 298 -8.95 7.34 -21.27
CA THR A 298 -7.68 7.87 -21.77
C THR A 298 -6.52 7.39 -20.90
N ASP A 299 -6.69 7.42 -19.58
CA ASP A 299 -5.65 6.98 -18.63
C ASP A 299 -5.47 5.44 -18.66
N LEU A 300 -6.54 4.66 -18.87
CA LEU A 300 -6.46 3.21 -19.08
C LEU A 300 -5.70 2.86 -20.36
N VAL A 301 -6.01 3.53 -21.48
CA VAL A 301 -5.30 3.32 -22.76
C VAL A 301 -3.82 3.66 -22.62
N GLN A 302 -3.50 4.75 -21.93
CA GLN A 302 -2.11 5.10 -21.64
C GLN A 302 -1.39 3.98 -20.88
N THR A 303 -2.05 3.35 -19.91
CA THR A 303 -1.44 2.28 -19.11
C THR A 303 -1.10 1.06 -19.98
N ILE A 304 -1.99 0.65 -20.89
CA ILE A 304 -1.71 -0.47 -21.82
C ILE A 304 -0.64 -0.09 -22.84
N LEU A 305 -0.64 1.15 -23.31
CA LEU A 305 0.36 1.67 -24.25
C LEU A 305 1.77 1.59 -23.65
N GLU A 306 1.92 1.90 -22.36
CA GLU A 306 3.17 1.76 -21.64
C GLU A 306 3.58 0.29 -21.45
N ALA A 307 2.62 -0.62 -21.30
CA ALA A 307 2.87 -2.05 -21.15
C ALA A 307 3.24 -2.76 -22.46
N ASN A 308 2.47 -2.54 -23.53
CA ASN A 308 2.70 -3.13 -24.85
C ASN A 308 2.49 -2.07 -25.96
N PRO A 309 3.52 -1.25 -26.27
CA PRO A 309 3.37 -0.15 -27.21
C PRO A 309 3.12 -0.61 -28.65
N ILE A 310 3.65 -1.77 -29.06
CA ILE A 310 3.59 -2.22 -30.47
C ILE A 310 2.16 -2.64 -30.82
N GLU A 311 1.59 -3.58 -30.07
CA GLU A 311 0.23 -4.05 -30.35
C GLU A 311 -0.80 -2.97 -30.04
N THR A 312 -0.65 -2.20 -28.96
CA THR A 312 -1.61 -1.13 -28.62
C THR A 312 -1.71 -0.08 -29.72
N LEU A 313 -0.57 0.38 -30.26
CA LEU A 313 -0.56 1.35 -31.35
C LEU A 313 -1.21 0.77 -32.61
N LYS A 314 -0.92 -0.48 -32.95
CA LYS A 314 -1.49 -1.16 -34.13
C LYS A 314 -3.02 -1.16 -34.15
N TYR A 315 -3.67 -1.34 -33.00
CA TYR A 315 -5.13 -1.31 -32.92
C TYR A 315 -5.69 0.10 -32.75
N ILE A 316 -5.14 0.91 -31.82
CA ILE A 316 -5.79 2.15 -31.38
C ILE A 316 -5.35 3.38 -32.21
N MET A 317 -4.10 3.43 -32.68
CA MET A 317 -3.57 4.59 -33.40
C MET A 317 -4.34 4.81 -34.71
N SER A 318 -4.52 3.75 -35.50
CA SER A 318 -5.22 3.83 -36.78
C SER A 318 -6.68 4.27 -36.61
N GLN A 319 -7.40 3.63 -35.67
CA GLN A 319 -8.79 3.96 -35.38
C GLN A 319 -8.96 5.42 -34.91
N THR A 320 -8.05 5.89 -34.04
CA THR A 320 -8.10 7.26 -33.52
C THR A 320 -7.84 8.27 -34.64
N CYS A 321 -6.86 8.03 -35.51
CA CYS A 321 -6.56 8.90 -36.64
C CYS A 321 -7.72 8.94 -37.64
N GLU A 322 -8.26 7.79 -38.04
CA GLU A 322 -9.40 7.71 -38.96
C GLU A 322 -10.64 8.41 -38.40
N ARG A 323 -10.92 8.28 -37.10
CA ARG A 323 -12.03 8.98 -36.44
C ARG A 323 -11.84 10.49 -36.44
N ILE A 324 -10.64 10.99 -36.17
CA ILE A 324 -10.33 12.42 -36.27
C ILE A 324 -10.54 12.91 -37.70
N GLU A 325 -10.06 12.16 -38.69
CA GLU A 325 -10.22 12.52 -40.10
C GLU A 325 -11.69 12.51 -40.54
N LYS A 326 -12.48 11.52 -40.14
CA LYS A 326 -13.91 11.43 -40.41
C LYS A 326 -14.70 12.59 -39.78
N ILE A 327 -14.49 12.85 -38.49
CA ILE A 327 -15.15 13.97 -37.79
C ILE A 327 -14.81 15.30 -38.47
N ARG A 328 -13.57 15.48 -38.94
CA ARG A 328 -13.16 16.70 -39.66
C ARG A 328 -13.81 16.80 -41.04
N HIS A 329 -13.86 15.71 -41.81
CA HIS A 329 -14.53 15.68 -43.11
C HIS A 329 -16.04 15.97 -42.97
N ASP A 330 -16.69 15.44 -41.93
CA ASP A 330 -18.11 15.69 -41.66
C ASP A 330 -18.35 17.14 -41.15
N SER A 331 -17.35 17.75 -40.51
CA SER A 331 -17.42 19.11 -39.95
C SER A 331 -17.12 20.25 -40.94
N GLU A 332 -16.51 19.96 -42.10
CA GLU A 332 -16.23 20.99 -43.14
C GLU A 332 -17.51 21.70 -43.62
N ALA A 333 -18.68 21.08 -43.47
CA ALA A 333 -19.96 21.68 -43.82
C ALA A 333 -20.52 22.68 -42.77
N THR A 334 -20.01 22.72 -41.53
CA THR A 334 -20.76 23.39 -40.44
C THR A 334 -19.97 24.14 -39.36
N ILE A 335 -18.63 24.04 -39.25
CA ILE A 335 -17.93 24.53 -38.04
C ILE A 335 -16.73 25.45 -38.33
N LEU A 336 -16.99 26.59 -38.97
CA LEU A 336 -16.14 27.77 -38.82
C LEU A 336 -16.59 28.72 -37.70
N THR A 337 -17.76 28.53 -37.10
CA THR A 337 -18.34 29.57 -36.21
C THR A 337 -19.09 29.13 -34.97
N ASP A 338 -19.32 27.83 -34.71
CA ASP A 338 -20.09 27.47 -33.50
C ASP A 338 -19.19 27.15 -32.30
N HIS A 339 -19.31 27.95 -31.25
CA HIS A 339 -18.54 27.87 -30.00
C HIS A 339 -18.81 26.60 -29.17
N LYS A 340 -19.61 25.66 -29.67
CA LYS A 340 -19.73 24.30 -29.14
C LYS A 340 -18.64 23.42 -29.74
N GLY A 341 -17.46 23.44 -29.13
CA GLY A 341 -16.40 22.50 -29.49
C GLY A 341 -16.93 21.07 -29.43
N ASP A 342 -16.72 20.32 -30.51
CA ASP A 342 -17.08 18.92 -30.56
C ASP A 342 -16.32 18.18 -29.44
N MET A 343 -17.09 17.73 -28.44
CA MET A 343 -16.57 17.05 -27.26
C MET A 343 -15.92 15.72 -27.64
N GLU A 344 -16.41 15.09 -28.71
CA GLU A 344 -15.88 13.85 -29.25
C GLU A 344 -14.53 14.10 -29.93
N LEU A 345 -14.44 15.12 -30.80
CA LEU A 345 -13.17 15.52 -31.41
C LEU A 345 -12.13 15.89 -30.34
N THR A 346 -12.53 16.67 -29.35
CA THR A 346 -11.62 17.11 -28.27
C THR A 346 -11.09 15.90 -27.51
N TRP A 347 -11.92 14.91 -27.22
CA TRP A 347 -11.46 13.68 -26.59
C TRP A 347 -10.57 12.84 -27.50
N CYS A 348 -10.89 12.69 -28.79
CA CYS A 348 -10.03 11.97 -29.74
C CYS A 348 -8.63 12.62 -29.83
N LEU A 349 -8.56 13.95 -29.82
CA LEU A 349 -7.29 14.67 -29.79
C LEU A 349 -6.52 14.49 -28.47
N ILE A 350 -7.22 14.41 -27.33
CA ILE A 350 -6.62 14.10 -26.04
C ILE A 350 -6.08 12.66 -26.03
N LEU A 351 -6.85 11.70 -26.55
CA LEU A 351 -6.42 10.31 -26.70
C LEU A 351 -5.20 10.20 -27.60
N PHE A 352 -5.24 10.83 -28.78
CA PHE A 352 -4.10 10.93 -29.69
C PHE A 352 -2.87 11.53 -29.02
N SER A 353 -3.04 12.60 -28.23
CA SER A 353 -1.96 13.19 -27.45
C SER A 353 -1.29 12.19 -26.50
N LYS A 354 -2.07 11.31 -25.86
CA LYS A 354 -1.52 10.25 -25.00
C LYS A 354 -0.84 9.14 -25.81
N LEU A 355 -1.39 8.75 -26.96
CA LEU A 355 -0.78 7.74 -27.83
C LEU A 355 0.63 8.14 -28.29
N LEU A 356 0.89 9.45 -28.47
CA LEU A 356 2.21 9.97 -28.81
C LEU A 356 3.22 9.96 -27.65
N GLN A 357 2.82 9.54 -26.45
CA GLN A 357 3.76 9.28 -25.34
C GLN A 357 4.41 7.89 -25.43
N ALA A 358 4.02 7.07 -26.41
CA ALA A 358 4.62 5.76 -26.64
C ALA A 358 6.13 5.84 -26.95
N ARG A 359 6.75 4.66 -26.99
CA ARG A 359 8.16 4.47 -27.34
C ARG A 359 8.48 5.12 -28.69
N GLY A 360 9.55 5.91 -28.75
CA GLY A 360 9.84 6.75 -29.91
C GLY A 360 10.10 5.97 -31.20
N ASP A 361 10.74 4.81 -31.11
CA ASP A 361 11.01 3.90 -32.23
C ASP A 361 9.73 3.29 -32.83
N THR A 362 8.74 2.93 -32.00
CA THR A 362 7.46 2.38 -32.49
C THR A 362 6.58 3.45 -33.14
N LEU A 363 6.66 4.68 -32.65
CA LEU A 363 5.93 5.83 -33.23
C LEU A 363 6.37 6.16 -34.67
N LEU A 364 7.62 5.87 -35.04
CA LEU A 364 8.14 6.16 -36.39
C LEU A 364 7.37 5.43 -37.49
N VAL A 365 6.80 4.26 -37.19
CA VAL A 365 5.95 3.50 -38.13
C VAL A 365 4.71 4.30 -38.55
N TYR A 366 4.17 5.13 -37.64
CA TYR A 366 2.95 5.92 -37.85
C TYR A 366 3.20 7.38 -38.22
N LYS A 367 4.42 7.70 -38.70
CA LYS A 367 4.84 9.08 -39.01
C LYS A 367 3.88 9.80 -39.97
N SER A 368 3.49 9.16 -41.08
CA SER A 368 2.64 9.76 -42.11
C SER A 368 1.26 10.14 -41.57
N MET A 369 0.62 9.22 -40.84
CA MET A 369 -0.69 9.41 -40.22
C MET A 369 -0.64 10.50 -39.14
N THR A 370 0.39 10.45 -38.29
CA THR A 370 0.61 11.44 -37.22
C THR A 370 0.75 12.85 -37.80
N LEU A 371 1.53 13.02 -38.87
CA LEU A 371 1.69 14.31 -39.53
C LEU A 371 0.41 14.78 -40.24
N SER A 372 -0.37 13.87 -40.85
CA SER A 372 -1.69 14.19 -41.44
C SER A 372 -2.62 14.84 -40.41
N VAL A 373 -2.72 14.23 -39.22
CA VAL A 373 -3.53 14.77 -38.11
C VAL A 373 -3.04 16.15 -37.68
N PHE A 374 -1.71 16.35 -37.52
CA PHE A 374 -1.18 17.67 -37.18
C PHE A 374 -1.52 18.72 -38.25
N HIS A 375 -1.34 18.43 -39.53
CA HIS A 375 -1.63 19.36 -40.61
C HIS A 375 -3.11 19.79 -40.64
N ARG A 376 -4.04 18.85 -40.42
CA ARG A 376 -5.49 19.13 -40.46
C ARG A 376 -6.01 19.81 -39.20
N CYS A 377 -5.40 19.53 -38.05
CA CYS A 377 -5.93 19.99 -36.76
C CYS A 377 -5.26 21.26 -36.21
N ILE A 378 -4.10 21.69 -36.75
CA ILE A 378 -3.36 22.86 -36.22
C ILE A 378 -4.15 24.17 -36.28
N HIS A 379 -5.12 24.28 -37.20
CA HIS A 379 -5.94 25.47 -37.39
C HIS A 379 -7.17 25.55 -36.48
N ILE A 380 -7.35 24.60 -35.55
CA ILE A 380 -8.50 24.59 -34.64
C ILE A 380 -8.42 25.75 -33.65
N ILE A 381 -9.46 26.59 -33.64
CA ILE A 381 -9.58 27.79 -32.78
C ILE A 381 -10.06 27.43 -31.34
N HIS A 382 -10.73 26.29 -31.17
CA HIS A 382 -11.26 25.87 -29.87
C HIS A 382 -10.13 25.57 -28.86
N LYS A 383 -10.12 26.29 -27.74
CA LYS A 383 -9.04 26.28 -26.73
C LYS A 383 -8.62 24.88 -26.28
N LYS A 384 -9.56 24.02 -25.86
CA LYS A 384 -9.23 22.69 -25.32
C LYS A 384 -8.65 21.75 -26.38
N SER A 385 -9.15 21.84 -27.60
CA SER A 385 -8.68 21.03 -28.73
C SER A 385 -7.29 21.48 -29.17
N TYR A 386 -7.05 22.79 -29.21
CA TYR A 386 -5.74 23.37 -29.46
C TYR A 386 -4.72 22.98 -28.38
N GLU A 387 -5.09 23.04 -27.10
CA GLU A 387 -4.24 22.57 -25.98
C GLU A 387 -3.90 21.08 -26.12
N ALA A 388 -4.86 20.24 -26.53
CA ALA A 388 -4.63 18.80 -26.76
C ALA A 388 -3.61 18.56 -27.88
N ILE A 389 -3.69 19.30 -28.99
CA ILE A 389 -2.75 19.20 -30.12
C ILE A 389 -1.36 19.72 -29.74
N ALA A 390 -1.30 20.84 -29.02
CA ALA A 390 -0.03 21.36 -28.51
C ALA A 390 0.65 20.35 -27.57
N ASN A 391 -0.14 19.71 -26.69
CA ASN A 391 0.35 18.62 -25.85
C ASN A 391 0.77 17.40 -26.67
N ALA A 392 0.05 17.06 -27.74
CA ALA A 392 0.42 15.97 -28.65
C ALA A 392 1.79 16.23 -29.30
N ALA A 393 2.03 17.45 -29.79
CA ALA A 393 3.32 17.85 -30.35
C ALA A 393 4.45 17.79 -29.31
N LYS A 394 4.18 18.28 -28.09
CA LYS A 394 5.12 18.19 -26.97
C LYS A 394 5.46 16.73 -26.63
N ASN A 395 4.46 15.85 -26.57
CA ASN A 395 4.64 14.44 -26.25
C ASN A 395 5.45 13.73 -27.33
N LEU A 396 5.14 13.96 -28.61
CA LEU A 396 5.91 13.41 -29.74
C LEU A 396 7.39 13.82 -29.66
N LEU A 397 7.66 15.12 -29.46
CA LEU A 397 9.03 15.60 -29.33
C LEU A 397 9.72 14.97 -28.12
N LYS A 398 9.04 14.87 -26.98
CA LYS A 398 9.60 14.24 -25.77
C LYS A 398 9.93 12.77 -26.03
N SER A 399 9.02 11.99 -26.61
CA SER A 399 9.23 10.57 -26.91
C SER A 399 10.38 10.31 -27.89
N LEU A 400 10.66 11.25 -28.80
CA LEU A 400 11.74 11.13 -29.78
C LEU A 400 13.10 11.71 -29.31
N SER A 401 13.09 12.63 -28.35
CA SER A 401 14.31 13.37 -27.95
C SER A 401 14.83 13.06 -26.54
N TYR A 402 13.97 12.59 -25.63
CA TYR A 402 14.38 12.30 -24.25
C TYR A 402 14.93 10.88 -24.10
N VAL A 403 15.80 10.69 -23.12
CA VAL A 403 16.20 9.38 -22.59
C VAL A 403 15.24 9.01 -21.45
N TYR A 404 14.59 7.85 -21.54
CA TYR A 404 13.65 7.34 -20.53
C TYR A 404 13.72 5.81 -20.44
N PRO A 405 13.37 5.22 -19.28
CA PRO A 405 13.29 3.77 -19.14
C PRO A 405 12.13 3.21 -19.97
N ILE A 406 12.35 2.05 -20.58
CA ILE A 406 11.42 1.37 -21.48
C ILE A 406 10.67 0.24 -20.77
N ASP A 407 11.25 -0.32 -19.71
CA ASP A 407 10.73 -1.48 -19.01
C ASP A 407 10.58 -1.17 -17.51
N TYR A 408 9.40 -1.49 -16.96
CA TYR A 408 9.03 -1.32 -15.56
C TYR A 408 8.58 -2.64 -14.91
N ARG A 409 8.86 -3.79 -15.54
CA ARG A 409 8.50 -5.11 -15.02
C ARG A 409 9.22 -5.42 -13.70
N LEU A 410 8.59 -6.28 -12.90
CA LEU A 410 9.12 -6.71 -11.58
C LEU A 410 10.35 -7.61 -11.70
N THR A 411 10.50 -8.32 -12.82
CA THR A 411 11.60 -9.25 -13.07
C THR A 411 12.31 -8.91 -14.36
N VAL A 412 13.63 -9.06 -14.36
CA VAL A 412 14.48 -8.90 -15.56
C VAL A 412 14.41 -10.14 -16.46
N GLU A 413 13.99 -11.28 -15.89
CA GLU A 413 13.91 -12.55 -16.59
C GLU A 413 12.76 -12.57 -17.62
N ASN A 414 12.95 -13.34 -18.69
CA ASN A 414 11.96 -13.43 -19.76
C ASN A 414 10.79 -14.29 -19.30
N ILE A 415 9.69 -13.62 -18.93
CA ILE A 415 8.44 -14.25 -18.50
C ILE A 415 7.77 -15.03 -19.63
N ASP A 416 8.00 -14.63 -20.88
CA ASP A 416 7.43 -15.27 -22.08
C ASP A 416 8.27 -16.47 -22.56
N GLY A 417 9.36 -16.78 -21.85
CA GLY A 417 10.19 -17.95 -22.09
C GLY A 417 9.54 -19.24 -21.59
N PRO A 418 10.06 -20.42 -21.98
CA PRO A 418 9.54 -21.69 -21.49
C PRO A 418 9.72 -21.82 -19.97
N PHE A 419 8.70 -22.31 -19.26
CA PHE A 419 8.74 -22.47 -17.80
C PHE A 419 9.80 -23.46 -17.28
N SER A 420 10.41 -24.24 -18.17
CA SER A 420 11.58 -25.08 -17.86
C SER A 420 12.79 -24.26 -17.41
N ASP A 421 12.92 -23.05 -17.96
CA ASP A 421 14.11 -22.22 -17.78
C ASP A 421 13.92 -21.27 -16.59
N PHE A 422 12.68 -20.76 -16.42
CA PHE A 422 12.31 -19.88 -15.32
C PHE A 422 10.84 -20.08 -14.91
N LEU A 423 10.59 -20.23 -13.61
CA LEU A 423 9.25 -20.25 -13.04
C LEU A 423 8.98 -18.92 -12.32
N PRO A 424 8.06 -18.07 -12.81
CA PRO A 424 7.79 -16.75 -12.24
C PRO A 424 7.20 -16.76 -10.81
N ILE A 425 6.60 -17.89 -10.39
CA ILE A 425 5.99 -18.09 -9.08
C ILE A 425 6.84 -19.04 -8.21
N ARG A 426 7.85 -18.51 -7.51
CA ARG A 426 8.68 -19.28 -6.58
C ARG A 426 8.40 -18.95 -5.12
#